data_AF-A0A443SWH1-F1
#
_entry.id   AF-A0A443SWH1-F1
#
_cell.length_a   1.000
_cell.length_b   1.000
_cell.length_c   1.000
_cell.angle_alpha   90.00
_cell.angle_beta   90.00
_cell.angle_gamma   90.00
#
_symmetry.space_group_name_H-M   'P 1'
#
loop_
_entity.id
_entity.type
_entity.pdbx_description
1 polymer ?
#
loop_
_entity_poly.entity_id
_entity_poly.type
_entity_poly.pdbx_seq_one_letter_code
_entity_poly.pdbx_strand_id
1 'polypeptide(L)' 'MLDLKSNTLVLASIQWQTTCSLAEQQFAKNQQQHQYFRIKPVDTEVVEGDVAELQCQIGHQLGSVQWSKDGFLLGK' A
#
# COMPACT_ATOMS: atom_id res chain seq x y z
N MET A 1 -25.03 38.65 -32.02
CA MET A 1 -25.61 38.60 -33.37
C MET A 1 -25.42 37.17 -33.85
N LEU A 2 -26.51 36.46 -34.10
CA LEU A 2 -26.51 35.04 -34.46
C LEU A 2 -25.94 34.89 -35.87
N ASP A 3 -24.99 33.98 -36.07
CA ASP A 3 -24.80 33.35 -37.37
C ASP A 3 -25.18 31.89 -37.28
N LEU A 4 -26.07 31.52 -38.20
CA LEU A 4 -26.82 30.27 -38.24
C LEU A 4 -26.41 29.55 -39.53
N LYS A 5 -26.10 28.26 -39.37
CA LYS A 5 -26.07 27.17 -40.37
C LYS A 5 -24.70 26.83 -40.98
N SER A 6 -24.02 25.89 -40.34
CA SER A 6 -23.56 24.70 -41.06
C SER A 6 -24.10 23.46 -40.35
N ASN A 7 -24.86 22.68 -41.11
CA ASN A 7 -25.74 21.62 -40.65
C ASN A 7 -25.04 20.27 -40.92
N THR A 8 -24.62 19.58 -39.87
CA THR A 8 -24.30 18.15 -39.96
C THR A 8 -24.76 17.50 -38.66
N LEU A 9 -25.97 16.92 -38.73
CA LEU A 9 -26.48 15.98 -37.77
C LEU A 9 -25.87 14.60 -38.09
N VAL A 10 -24.97 14.12 -37.26
CA VAL A 10 -24.86 12.67 -37.00
C VAL A 10 -25.35 12.45 -35.58
N LEU A 11 -26.26 11.51 -35.49
CA LEU A 11 -27.20 11.29 -34.40
C LEU A 11 -26.50 10.81 -33.13
N ALA A 12 -27.05 11.25 -32.01
CA ALA A 12 -26.74 10.77 -30.68
C ALA A 12 -26.80 9.22 -30.60
N SER A 13 -25.73 8.63 -30.10
CA SER A 13 -25.81 7.41 -29.28
C SER A 13 -24.69 7.51 -28.26
N ILE A 14 -25.04 8.17 -27.15
CA ILE A 14 -24.48 7.97 -25.81
C ILE A 14 -23.01 7.54 -25.83
N GLN A 15 -22.09 8.50 -25.95
CA GLN A 15 -20.80 8.26 -25.31
C GLN A 15 -21.08 8.21 -23.82
N TRP A 16 -21.20 6.99 -23.26
CA TRP A 16 -20.87 6.74 -21.87
C TRP A 16 -19.38 7.09 -21.75
N GLN A 17 -19.09 8.38 -21.61
CA GLN A 17 -17.77 8.79 -21.18
C GLN A 17 -17.65 8.27 -19.75
N THR A 18 -16.97 7.13 -19.61
CA THR A 18 -16.51 6.61 -18.34
C THR A 18 -15.53 7.61 -17.76
N THR A 19 -16.01 8.70 -17.17
CA THR A 19 -15.21 9.52 -16.25
C THR A 19 -15.19 8.82 -14.90
N CYS A 20 -14.42 7.75 -14.81
CA CYS A 20 -13.94 7.24 -13.54
C CYS A 20 -12.71 6.36 -13.83
N SER A 21 -11.54 6.95 -14.05
CA SER A 21 -10.30 6.16 -14.17
C SER A 21 -9.03 6.88 -13.72
N LEU A 22 -9.09 8.17 -13.36
CA LEU A 22 -7.96 8.85 -12.70
C LEU A 22 -7.86 8.51 -11.20
N ALA A 23 -8.95 8.07 -10.56
CA ALA A 23 -8.89 7.56 -9.19
C ALA A 23 -8.46 6.09 -9.12
N GLU A 24 -8.56 5.32 -10.22
CA GLU A 24 -8.24 3.88 -10.23
C GLU A 24 -6.75 3.60 -10.54
N GLN A 25 -6.06 4.46 -11.29
CA GLN A 25 -4.65 4.23 -11.64
C GLN A 25 -3.66 4.56 -10.52
N GLN A 26 -4.05 5.36 -9.51
CA GLN A 26 -3.14 5.78 -8.44
C GLN A 26 -2.94 4.71 -7.34
N PHE A 27 -3.91 3.82 -7.12
CA PHE A 27 -3.82 2.82 -6.05
C PHE A 27 -2.73 1.77 -6.32
N ALA A 28 -2.59 1.32 -7.57
CA ALA A 28 -1.58 0.33 -7.95
C ALA A 28 -0.13 0.85 -7.83
N LYS A 29 0.10 2.15 -8.06
CA LYS A 29 1.43 2.77 -7.84
C LYS A 29 1.78 2.93 -6.37
N ASN A 30 0.79 3.05 -5.49
CA ASN A 30 1.02 3.29 -4.05
C ASN A 30 1.20 1.99 -3.24
N GLN A 31 0.99 0.82 -3.84
CA GLN A 31 1.21 -0.48 -3.20
C GLN A 31 2.68 -0.75 -2.84
N GLN A 32 3.64 -0.10 -3.53
CA GLN A 32 5.06 -0.26 -3.22
C GLN A 32 5.56 0.57 -2.03
N GLN A 33 4.71 1.40 -1.43
CA GLN A 33 5.11 2.30 -0.33
C GLN A 33 4.68 1.82 1.06
N HIS A 34 4.16 0.60 1.19
CA HIS A 34 3.76 0.06 2.48
C HIS A 34 4.78 -0.99 2.93
N GLN A 35 5.36 -0.78 4.11
CA GLN A 35 6.18 -1.80 4.77
C GLN A 35 5.29 -2.92 5.29
N TYR A 36 5.81 -4.14 5.27
CA TYR A 36 5.08 -5.32 5.75
C TYR A 36 6.03 -6.33 6.38
N PHE A 37 5.49 -7.16 7.28
CA PHE A 37 6.26 -8.27 7.84
C PHE A 37 6.37 -9.39 6.81
N ARG A 38 7.60 -9.73 6.42
CA ARG A 38 7.91 -10.96 5.69
C ARG A 38 7.97 -12.15 6.63
N ILE A 39 8.60 -11.95 7.79
CA ILE A 39 8.64 -12.91 8.89
C ILE A 39 8.23 -12.18 10.16
N LYS A 40 7.21 -12.70 10.83
CA LYS A 40 6.79 -12.23 12.15
C LYS A 40 7.47 -13.10 13.22
N PRO A 41 7.89 -12.51 14.34
CA PRO A 41 8.31 -13.31 15.49
C PRO A 41 7.14 -14.18 15.96
N VAL A 42 7.46 -15.36 16.44
CA VAL A 42 6.50 -16.35 16.95
C VAL A 42 6.87 -16.72 18.37
N ASP A 43 5.88 -17.18 19.12
CA ASP A 43 6.09 -17.67 20.48
C ASP A 43 7.08 -18.84 20.44
N THR A 44 8.13 -18.73 21.25
CA THR A 44 9.24 -19.67 21.28
C THR A 44 9.53 -20.04 22.72
N GLU A 45 9.50 -21.34 23.02
CA GLU A 45 9.90 -21.88 24.32
C GLU A 45 11.39 -22.27 24.26
N VAL A 46 12.15 -21.87 25.26
CA VAL A 46 13.58 -22.19 25.36
C VAL A 46 13.89 -22.67 26.77
N VAL A 47 14.87 -23.56 26.90
CA VAL A 47 15.35 -24.03 28.20
C VAL A 47 16.16 -22.92 28.87
N GLU A 48 16.02 -22.79 30.19
CA GLU A 48 16.81 -21.84 30.96
C GLU A 48 18.32 -22.11 30.79
N GLY A 49 19.08 -21.06 30.49
CA GLY A 49 20.52 -21.15 30.20
C GLY A 49 20.85 -21.26 28.71
N ASP A 50 19.87 -21.56 27.86
CA ASP A 50 20.01 -21.57 26.41
C ASP A 50 19.64 -20.22 25.78
N VAL A 51 19.91 -20.08 24.47
CA VAL A 51 19.69 -18.84 23.71
C VAL A 51 18.42 -18.96 22.87
N ALA A 52 17.51 -17.98 23.01
CA ALA A 52 16.35 -17.82 22.13
C ALA A 52 16.66 -16.82 21.01
N GLU A 53 16.40 -17.20 19.77
CA GLU A 53 16.50 -16.33 18.60
C GLU A 53 15.09 -16.00 18.05
N LEU A 54 14.70 -14.73 18.10
CA LEU A 54 13.42 -14.26 17.57
C LEU A 54 13.64 -13.65 16.19
N GLN A 55 13.14 -14.33 15.16
CA GLN A 55 13.28 -13.87 13.78
C GLN A 55 12.27 -12.79 13.43
N CYS A 56 12.75 -11.75 12.74
CA CYS A 56 11.91 -10.70 12.16
C CYS A 56 12.50 -10.24 10.84
N GLN A 57 11.67 -10.13 9.82
CA GLN A 57 12.08 -9.59 8.52
C GLN A 57 11.01 -8.64 7.99
N ILE A 58 11.42 -7.44 7.59
CA ILE A 58 10.53 -6.41 7.04
C ILE A 58 10.77 -6.28 5.53
N GLY A 59 9.69 -6.38 4.75
CA GLY A 59 9.65 -6.02 3.35
C GLY A 59 9.34 -4.55 3.17
N HIS A 60 10.00 -3.90 2.21
CA HIS A 60 9.85 -2.45 1.96
C HIS A 60 10.03 -1.62 3.24
N GLN A 61 11.10 -1.86 4.00
CA GLN A 61 11.36 -1.17 5.26
C GLN A 61 11.51 0.35 5.05
N LEU A 62 10.63 1.13 5.68
CA LEU A 62 10.59 2.60 5.58
C LEU A 62 10.95 3.27 6.92
N GLY A 63 12.01 2.80 7.57
CA GLY A 63 12.48 3.32 8.85
C GLY A 63 13.41 2.35 9.58
N SER A 64 13.63 2.57 10.87
CA SER A 64 14.34 1.62 11.75
C SER A 64 13.39 0.57 12.32
N VAL A 65 13.88 -0.66 12.48
CA VAL A 65 13.15 -1.71 13.20
C VAL A 65 13.50 -1.62 14.68
N GLN A 66 12.48 -1.64 15.54
CA GLN A 66 12.63 -1.55 16.98
C GLN A 66 12.03 -2.80 17.63
N TRP A 67 12.76 -3.40 18.56
CA TRP A 67 12.23 -4.45 19.41
C TRP A 67 11.69 -3.85 20.70
N SER A 68 10.61 -4.43 21.21
CA SER A 68 10.10 -4.12 22.53
C SER A 68 9.83 -5.39 23.31
N LYS A 69 9.97 -5.29 24.64
CA LYS A 69 9.63 -6.35 25.58
C LYS A 69 8.89 -5.72 26.76
N ASP A 70 7.71 -6.24 27.07
CA ASP A 70 6.87 -5.78 28.20
C ASP A 70 6.59 -4.27 28.20
N GLY A 71 6.52 -3.66 27.00
CA GLY A 71 6.29 -2.22 26.81
C GLY A 71 7.56 -1.37 26.79
N PHE A 72 8.75 -1.95 26.94
CA PHE A 72 10.03 -1.24 26.89
C PHE A 72 10.75 -1.45 25.55
N LEU A 73 11.29 -0.38 24.99
CA LEU A 73 12.08 -0.43 23.75
C LEU A 73 13.50 -0.92 24.03
N LEU A 74 13.95 -1.90 23.25
CA LEU A 74 15.28 -2.49 23.35
C LEU A 74 16.20 -1.93 22.26
N GLY A 75 17.20 -1.12 22.65
CA GLY A 75 18.25 -0.62 21.77
C GLY A 75 18.04 0.81 21.23
N LYS A 76 19.17 1.41 20.79
CA LYS A 76 19.28 2.63 19.98
C LYS A 76 20.18 2.32 18.79
#